data_AF-A0A0C9Y8E7-F1
#
_entry.id   AF-A0A0C9Y8E7-F1
#
_cell.length_a   1.000
_cell.length_b   1.000
_cell.length_c   1.000
_cell.angle_alpha   90.00
_cell.angle_beta   90.00
_cell.angle_gamma   90.00
#
_symmetry.space_group_name_H-M   'P 1'
#
loop_
_entity.id
_entity.type
_entity.pdbx_description
1 polymer ?
#
loop_
_entity_poly.entity_id
_entity_poly.type
_entity_poly.pdbx_seq_one_letter_code
_entity_poly.pdbx_strand_id
1 'polypeptide(L)'
;MQGFNKYYPPDYDPSQGSLNKARGKRSGKHALGDRARKLDQGILITRFELPFNIWCDTCHNHIGMGVRYNAEKKKIGAYYSTPIFSFRCKCHLCDGWFEIQTDPKNTRYVVVSGARQKDENWDPEENGGFAVHGKIIDTERADAPLDPLVALEKKAVASKNMNEVQIPRLESLQSISEQYNADPYSLSLKARKQFRLEKKVEQSKRKADDLIKDRYGLPTSLSLLEDDDEMVQEAKQKWMKGKEEIQRNQNLRDLRPRRLAMDRLSIPTPSSRRIVSQSKEQTLASLKARILVNTARKSYSFGGGQPIS
;
A
#
# COMPACT_ATOMS: atom_id res chain seq x y z
N MET A 1 -15.95 -17.92 42.84
CA MET A 1 -16.83 -18.58 43.85
C MET A 1 -17.36 -17.50 44.79
N GLN A 2 -18.67 -17.24 44.74
CA GLN A 2 -19.32 -16.28 45.63
C GLN A 2 -19.78 -17.07 46.86
N GLY A 3 -19.20 -16.81 48.04
CA GLY A 3 -19.55 -17.53 49.26
C GLY A 3 -20.98 -17.24 49.72
N PHE A 4 -21.76 -18.28 50.01
CA PHE A 4 -23.16 -18.17 50.47
C PHE A 4 -23.28 -17.49 51.83
N ASN A 5 -22.36 -17.76 52.74
CA ASN A 5 -22.37 -17.19 54.09
C ASN A 5 -21.17 -16.25 54.29
N LYS A 6 -21.43 -15.08 54.86
CA LYS A 6 -20.41 -14.10 55.26
C LYS A 6 -20.37 -14.06 56.79
N TYR A 7 -19.17 -14.12 57.35
CA TYR A 7 -19.00 -13.98 58.80
C TYR A 7 -19.37 -12.55 59.25
N TYR A 8 -20.30 -12.46 60.18
CA TYR A 8 -20.62 -11.23 60.91
C TYR A 8 -20.02 -11.33 62.31
N PRO A 9 -19.28 -10.31 62.79
CA PRO A 9 -18.73 -10.32 64.14
C PRO A 9 -19.87 -10.24 65.17
N PRO A 10 -19.70 -10.82 66.38
CA PRO A 10 -20.75 -10.92 67.38
C PRO A 10 -21.29 -9.55 67.85
N ASP A 11 -20.47 -8.51 67.80
CA ASP A 11 -20.85 -7.14 68.19
C ASP A 11 -21.63 -6.38 67.09
N TYR A 12 -21.88 -7.00 65.92
CA TYR A 12 -22.59 -6.34 64.82
C TYR A 12 -24.10 -6.44 64.99
N ASP A 13 -24.70 -5.30 65.33
CA ASP A 13 -26.14 -5.12 65.30
C ASP A 13 -26.61 -4.62 63.92
N PRO A 14 -27.49 -5.34 63.20
CA PRO A 14 -28.01 -4.92 61.90
C PRO A 14 -28.81 -3.60 61.94
N SER A 15 -29.33 -3.20 63.11
CA SER A 15 -30.02 -1.92 63.30
C SER A 15 -29.09 -0.71 63.12
N GLN A 16 -27.78 -0.88 63.39
CA GLN A 16 -26.77 0.17 63.30
C GLN A 16 -26.30 0.48 61.86
N GLY A 17 -26.88 -0.19 60.87
CA GLY A 17 -26.59 -0.03 59.45
C GLY A 17 -25.66 -1.11 58.90
N SER A 18 -25.15 -0.91 57.67
CA SER A 18 -24.38 -1.95 56.97
C SER A 18 -23.05 -2.29 57.65
N LEU A 19 -22.58 -3.54 57.47
CA LEU A 19 -21.29 -4.02 57.98
C LEU A 19 -20.11 -3.11 57.60
N ASN A 20 -20.17 -2.48 56.42
CA ASN A 20 -19.17 -1.51 55.96
C ASN A 20 -19.16 -0.23 56.80
N LYS A 21 -20.34 0.25 57.22
CA LYS A 21 -20.48 1.42 58.10
C LYS A 21 -19.99 1.09 59.52
N ALA A 22 -20.33 -0.09 60.03
CA ALA A 22 -19.87 -0.58 61.34
C ALA A 22 -18.35 -0.82 61.38
N ARG A 23 -17.77 -1.38 60.29
CA ARG A 23 -16.31 -1.53 60.14
C ARG A 23 -15.63 -0.18 59.94
N GLY A 24 -16.23 0.74 59.19
CA GLY A 24 -15.70 2.08 59.00
C GLY A 24 -15.62 2.88 60.29
N LYS A 25 -16.63 2.79 61.16
CA LYS A 25 -16.63 3.41 62.50
C LYS A 25 -15.53 2.83 63.40
N ARG A 26 -15.30 1.51 63.38
CA ARG A 26 -14.28 0.86 64.22
C ARG A 26 -12.86 1.05 63.71
N SER A 27 -12.66 0.99 62.39
CA SER A 27 -11.32 1.04 61.78
C SER A 27 -10.90 2.43 61.32
N GLY A 28 -11.80 3.42 61.31
CA GLY A 28 -11.55 4.76 60.74
C GLY A 28 -11.31 4.76 59.22
N LYS A 29 -11.58 3.65 58.53
CA LYS A 29 -11.29 3.47 57.10
C LYS A 29 -12.58 3.46 56.29
N HIS A 30 -12.59 4.19 55.18
CA HIS A 30 -13.71 4.16 54.24
C HIS A 30 -13.82 2.78 53.55
N ALA A 31 -15.04 2.36 53.19
CA ALA A 31 -15.28 1.07 52.55
C ALA A 31 -14.54 0.88 51.22
N LEU A 32 -14.27 1.98 50.51
CA LEU A 32 -13.50 1.99 49.26
C LEU A 32 -11.98 2.09 49.48
N GLY A 33 -11.52 2.07 50.74
CA GLY A 33 -10.10 2.08 51.10
C GLY A 33 -9.34 3.27 50.49
N ASP A 34 -8.15 2.99 49.94
CA ASP A 34 -7.25 4.01 49.39
C ASP A 34 -7.84 4.79 48.21
N ARG A 35 -8.85 4.24 47.52
CA ARG A 35 -9.52 4.94 46.42
C ARG A 35 -10.29 6.17 46.87
N ALA A 36 -10.72 6.18 48.14
CA ALA A 36 -11.49 7.25 48.75
C ALA A 36 -10.62 8.25 49.55
N ARG A 37 -9.30 8.22 49.40
CA ARG A 37 -8.38 9.14 50.12
C ARG A 37 -8.65 10.62 49.87
N LYS A 38 -9.26 10.97 48.72
CA LYS A 38 -9.62 12.34 48.33
C LYS A 38 -11.13 12.56 48.26
N LEU A 39 -11.91 11.72 48.95
CA LEU A 39 -13.37 11.77 48.87
C LEU A 39 -13.93 13.07 49.47
N ASP A 40 -13.25 13.65 50.47
CA ASP A 40 -13.61 14.96 51.05
C ASP A 40 -13.59 16.09 50.02
N GLN A 41 -12.80 15.95 48.95
CA GLN A 41 -12.73 16.88 47.82
C GLN A 41 -13.70 16.51 46.69
N GLY A 42 -14.52 15.48 46.87
CA GLY A 42 -15.41 14.92 45.85
C GLY A 42 -14.68 14.12 44.76
N ILE A 43 -13.43 13.69 45.02
CA ILE A 43 -12.58 12.99 44.06
C ILE A 43 -12.49 11.51 44.43
N LEU A 44 -12.89 10.63 43.51
CA LEU A 44 -12.76 9.18 43.65
C LEU A 44 -11.72 8.64 42.67
N ILE A 45 -10.70 7.95 43.20
CA ILE A 45 -9.69 7.32 42.34
C ILE A 45 -10.30 6.07 41.70
N THR A 46 -10.31 6.01 40.36
CA THR A 46 -10.92 4.93 39.57
C THR A 46 -9.97 4.46 38.48
N ARG A 47 -10.04 3.18 38.12
CA ARG A 47 -9.34 2.63 36.96
C ARG A 47 -10.09 3.04 35.70
N PHE A 48 -9.47 3.88 34.88
CA PHE A 48 -10.05 4.39 33.64
C PHE A 48 -9.23 3.88 32.45
N GLU A 49 -9.90 3.34 31.44
CA GLU A 49 -9.28 2.91 30.18
C GLU A 49 -9.52 4.01 29.14
N LEU A 50 -8.50 4.36 28.37
CA LEU A 50 -8.65 5.42 27.36
C LEU A 50 -9.59 4.97 26.21
N PRO A 51 -10.62 5.77 25.89
CA PRO A 51 -11.60 5.40 24.86
C PRO A 51 -11.10 5.62 23.42
N PHE A 52 -10.08 6.46 23.21
CA PHE A 52 -9.49 6.75 21.90
C PHE A 52 -8.00 7.08 22.04
N ASN A 53 -7.31 7.12 20.91
CA ASN A 53 -5.90 7.48 20.81
C ASN A 53 -5.70 8.98 21.11
N ILE A 54 -4.70 9.31 21.93
CA ILE A 54 -4.39 10.70 22.30
C ILE A 54 -2.90 11.01 22.13
N TRP A 55 -2.61 12.27 21.84
CA TRP A 55 -1.28 12.87 21.87
C TRP A 55 -1.15 13.72 23.14
N CYS A 56 -0.17 13.42 23.98
CA CYS A 56 0.09 14.22 25.17
C CYS A 56 0.69 15.58 24.78
N ASP A 57 0.20 16.67 25.35
CA ASP A 57 0.67 18.01 24.96
C ASP A 57 2.03 18.37 25.59
N THR A 58 2.41 17.72 26.69
CA THR A 58 3.67 18.00 27.39
C THR A 58 4.86 17.22 26.84
N CYS A 59 4.67 15.97 26.43
CA CYS A 59 5.76 15.12 25.90
C CYS A 59 5.60 14.77 24.41
N HIS A 60 4.51 15.19 23.77
CA HIS A 60 4.19 14.92 22.36
C HIS A 60 4.24 13.45 21.94
N ASN A 61 4.17 12.54 22.92
CA ASN A 61 4.11 11.11 22.66
C ASN A 61 2.65 10.64 22.51
N HIS A 62 2.49 9.62 21.67
CA HIS A 62 1.21 8.96 21.43
C HIS A 62 0.88 7.97 22.56
N ILE A 63 -0.36 8.03 23.04
CA ILE A 63 -0.91 7.08 23.99
C ILE A 63 -2.06 6.36 23.29
N GLY A 64 -1.94 5.03 23.22
CA GLY A 64 -2.93 4.18 22.60
C GLY A 64 -4.25 4.10 23.35
N MET A 65 -5.32 3.82 22.62
CA MET A 65 -6.61 3.39 23.14
C MET A 65 -6.45 2.15 24.04
N GLY A 66 -7.23 2.08 25.12
CA GLY A 66 -7.23 0.96 26.06
C GLY A 66 -6.13 0.99 27.13
N VAL A 67 -5.21 1.96 27.09
CA VAL A 67 -4.23 2.14 28.17
C VAL A 67 -4.95 2.50 29.47
N ARG A 68 -4.59 1.81 30.56
CA ARG A 68 -5.24 1.92 31.87
C ARG A 68 -4.56 2.93 32.77
N TYR A 69 -5.32 3.85 33.34
CA TYR A 69 -4.86 4.86 34.30
C TYR A 69 -5.59 4.77 35.63
N ASN A 70 -4.90 5.17 36.69
CA ASN A 70 -5.54 5.55 37.95
C ASN A 70 -6.00 7.01 37.81
N ALA A 71 -7.26 7.19 37.42
CA ALA A 71 -7.85 8.51 37.17
C ALA A 71 -8.52 9.07 38.42
N GLU A 72 -8.39 10.37 38.61
CA GLU A 72 -9.16 11.12 39.58
C GLU A 72 -10.51 11.49 38.98
N LYS A 73 -11.57 10.77 39.37
CA LYS A 73 -12.93 11.02 38.92
C LYS A 73 -13.56 12.12 39.78
N LYS A 74 -13.98 13.21 39.15
CA LYS A 74 -14.70 14.32 39.79
C LYS A 74 -16.01 14.60 39.04
N LYS A 75 -17.09 14.92 39.75
CA LYS A 75 -18.33 15.44 39.14
C LYS A 75 -18.18 16.95 38.99
N ILE A 76 -18.25 17.47 37.77
CA ILE A 76 -18.10 18.91 37.49
C ILE A 76 -19.46 19.58 37.27
N GLY A 77 -20.39 18.90 36.60
CA GLY A 77 -21.70 19.45 36.27
C GLY A 77 -22.71 18.37 35.94
N ALA A 78 -23.79 18.75 35.26
CA ALA A 78 -24.79 17.83 34.73
C ALA A 78 -25.34 18.36 33.40
N TYR A 79 -25.59 17.46 32.46
CA TYR A 79 -26.38 17.71 31.27
C TYR A 79 -27.81 17.23 31.54
N TYR A 80 -28.73 18.17 31.76
CA TYR A 80 -30.05 17.91 32.34
C TYR A 80 -29.94 17.12 33.65
N SER A 81 -30.38 15.86 33.68
CA SER A 81 -30.30 14.95 34.83
C SER A 81 -29.01 14.12 34.88
N THR A 82 -28.25 14.06 33.78
CA THR A 82 -27.09 13.17 33.66
C THR A 82 -25.80 13.87 34.13
N PRO A 83 -25.06 13.33 35.11
CA PRO A 83 -23.85 13.98 35.61
C PRO A 83 -22.72 13.94 34.60
N ILE A 84 -22.01 15.07 34.47
CA ILE A 84 -20.77 15.18 33.70
C ILE A 84 -19.61 14.88 34.64
N PHE A 85 -18.84 13.85 34.29
CA PHE A 85 -17.65 13.45 35.00
C PHE A 85 -16.40 13.94 34.27
N SER A 86 -15.45 14.42 35.05
CA SER A 86 -14.08 14.68 34.65
C SER A 86 -13.17 13.61 35.20
N PHE A 87 -12.29 13.14 34.34
CA PHE A 87 -11.24 12.17 34.62
C PHE A 87 -9.91 12.85 34.41
N ARG A 88 -9.24 13.15 35.52
CA ARG A 88 -7.89 13.69 35.51
C ARG A 88 -6.88 12.55 35.62
N CYS A 89 -6.03 12.40 34.60
CA CYS A 89 -5.07 11.31 34.47
C CYS A 89 -3.65 11.87 34.38
N LYS A 90 -2.68 11.17 35.01
CA LYS A 90 -1.26 11.47 34.86
C LYS A 90 -0.70 10.68 33.67
N CYS A 91 0.07 11.33 32.80
CA CYS A 91 0.76 10.63 31.71
C CYS A 91 1.74 9.58 32.27
N HIS A 92 1.90 8.46 31.56
CA HIS A 92 2.83 7.41 31.98
C HIS A 92 4.28 7.70 31.56
N LEU A 93 4.47 8.59 30.56
CA LEU A 93 5.78 8.97 30.03
C LEU A 93 6.33 10.25 30.66
N CYS A 94 5.49 11.10 31.25
CA CYS A 94 5.90 12.38 31.84
C CYS A 94 5.02 12.75 33.03
N ASP A 95 5.40 13.80 33.76
CA ASP A 95 4.63 14.31 34.90
C ASP A 95 3.44 15.21 34.52
N GLY A 96 3.14 15.31 33.23
CA GLY A 96 1.99 16.03 32.71
C GLY A 96 0.65 15.39 33.11
N TRP A 97 -0.33 16.24 33.39
CA TRP A 97 -1.70 15.84 33.65
C TRP A 97 -2.59 16.24 32.48
N PHE A 98 -3.52 15.36 32.13
CA PHE A 98 -4.55 15.66 31.14
C PHE A 98 -5.94 15.35 31.70
N GLU A 99 -6.93 16.05 31.17
CA GLU A 99 -8.32 15.97 31.62
C GLU A 99 -9.24 15.57 30.48
N ILE A 100 -10.04 14.53 30.73
CA ILE A 100 -11.07 14.03 29.82
C ILE A 100 -12.42 14.17 30.50
N GLN A 101 -13.39 14.73 29.79
CA GLN A 101 -14.77 14.88 30.28
C GLN A 101 -15.73 14.01 29.47
N THR A 102 -16.80 13.57 30.12
CA THR A 102 -17.94 12.93 29.44
C THR A 102 -18.84 13.99 28.82
N ASP A 103 -19.25 13.80 27.57
CA ASP A 103 -20.25 14.59 26.88
C ASP A 103 -21.52 13.74 26.64
N PRO A 104 -22.54 13.83 27.52
CA PRO A 104 -23.77 13.06 27.38
C PRO A 104 -24.59 13.41 26.13
N LYS A 105 -24.43 14.61 25.56
CA LYS A 105 -25.20 15.04 24.38
C LYS A 105 -24.83 14.23 23.15
N ASN A 106 -23.54 14.02 22.95
CA ASN A 106 -22.98 13.30 21.80
C ASN A 106 -22.52 11.88 22.16
N THR A 107 -22.81 11.40 23.37
CA THR A 107 -22.40 10.08 23.89
C THR A 107 -20.90 9.81 23.76
N ARG A 108 -20.07 10.85 23.88
CA ARG A 108 -18.62 10.76 23.64
C ARG A 108 -17.81 11.26 24.83
N TYR A 109 -16.53 10.95 24.84
CA TYR A 109 -15.56 11.61 25.71
C TYR A 109 -14.87 12.73 24.94
N VAL A 110 -14.55 13.83 25.61
CA VAL A 110 -13.88 14.99 25.02
C VAL A 110 -12.65 15.32 25.86
N VAL A 111 -11.51 15.53 25.21
CA VAL A 111 -10.31 16.02 25.88
C VAL A 111 -10.45 17.51 26.10
N VAL A 112 -10.34 17.96 27.35
CA VAL A 112 -10.48 19.37 27.72
C VAL A 112 -9.11 20.04 27.86
N SER A 113 -8.13 19.34 28.43
CA SER A 113 -6.79 19.90 28.66
C SER A 113 -5.70 18.83 28.67
N GLY A 114 -4.47 19.24 28.35
CA GLY A 114 -3.24 18.45 28.51
C GLY A 114 -3.02 17.33 27.48
N ALA A 115 -3.95 17.14 26.55
CA ALA A 115 -3.80 16.21 25.43
C ALA A 115 -4.65 16.66 24.23
N ARG A 116 -4.33 16.11 23.06
CA ARG A 116 -5.11 16.24 21.83
C ARG A 116 -5.59 14.87 21.39
N GLN A 117 -6.85 14.76 20.99
CA GLN A 117 -7.36 13.53 20.40
C GLN A 117 -6.70 13.31 19.03
N LYS A 118 -6.35 12.06 18.72
CA LYS A 118 -5.94 11.70 17.37
C LYS A 118 -7.20 11.50 16.52
N ASP A 119 -7.29 12.23 15.42
CA ASP A 119 -8.37 12.03 14.45
C ASP A 119 -8.07 10.80 13.59
N GLU A 120 -8.96 9.81 13.66
CA GLU A 120 -8.87 8.58 12.84
C GLU A 120 -9.71 8.68 11.58
N ASN A 121 -10.77 9.49 11.61
CA ASN A 121 -11.58 9.82 10.45
C ASN A 121 -10.94 11.02 9.75
N TRP A 122 -9.82 10.78 9.08
CA TRP A 122 -9.25 11.78 8.18
C TRP A 122 -10.01 11.75 6.86
N ASP A 123 -10.93 12.69 6.66
CA ASP A 123 -11.59 12.90 5.38
C ASP A 123 -10.69 13.76 4.48
N PRO A 124 -10.18 13.22 3.35
CA PRO A 124 -9.33 13.98 2.43
C PRO A 124 -10.06 15.20 1.86
N GLU A 125 -11.38 15.09 1.68
CA GLU A 125 -12.23 16.12 1.05
C GLU A 125 -12.33 17.40 1.89
N GLU A 126 -12.42 17.30 3.22
CA GLU A 126 -12.55 18.47 4.11
C GLU A 126 -11.23 19.24 4.27
N ASN A 127 -10.10 18.55 4.13
CA ASN A 127 -8.77 19.11 4.40
C ASN A 127 -7.92 19.36 3.13
N GLY A 128 -8.58 19.50 1.97
CA GLY A 128 -7.93 19.91 0.71
C GLY A 128 -7.08 18.83 0.04
N GLY A 129 -7.25 17.56 0.40
CA GLY A 129 -6.63 16.42 -0.26
C GLY A 129 -7.50 15.87 -1.39
N PHE A 130 -6.88 15.45 -2.49
CA PHE A 130 -7.59 14.72 -3.54
C PHE A 130 -7.91 13.31 -3.05
N ALA A 131 -9.19 12.97 -2.90
CA ALA A 131 -9.61 11.61 -2.58
C ALA A 131 -9.16 10.64 -3.69
N VAL A 132 -8.25 9.73 -3.37
CA VAL A 132 -7.68 8.72 -4.30
C VAL A 132 -8.77 7.75 -4.80
N HIS A 133 -9.88 7.63 -4.07
CA HIS A 133 -11.05 6.86 -4.47
C HIS A 133 -12.22 7.78 -4.81
N GLY A 134 -12.28 8.23 -6.07
CA GLY A 134 -13.57 8.37 -6.76
C GLY A 134 -14.23 9.74 -6.85
N LYS A 135 -13.50 10.86 -6.92
CA LYS A 135 -14.08 12.16 -7.35
C LYS A 135 -13.19 13.03 -8.24
N ILE A 136 -12.14 12.48 -8.86
CA ILE A 136 -11.19 13.30 -9.66
C ILE A 136 -11.80 13.77 -11.01
N ILE A 137 -13.01 13.32 -11.39
CA ILE A 137 -13.64 13.77 -12.65
C ILE A 137 -14.64 14.93 -12.45
N ASP A 138 -15.06 15.26 -11.22
CA ASP A 138 -16.19 16.18 -10.99
C ASP A 138 -15.87 17.40 -10.09
N THR A 139 -14.60 17.85 -10.01
CA THR A 139 -14.27 19.04 -9.19
C THR A 139 -14.85 20.34 -9.74
N GLU A 140 -15.18 20.43 -11.03
CA GLU A 140 -15.90 21.58 -11.60
C GLU A 140 -17.44 21.45 -11.46
N ARG A 141 -17.93 20.31 -10.96
CA ARG A 141 -19.36 19.97 -10.89
C ARG A 141 -19.92 19.88 -9.46
N ALA A 142 -19.06 19.99 -8.46
CA ALA A 142 -19.42 19.90 -7.04
C ALA A 142 -19.91 21.24 -6.45
N ASP A 143 -19.56 22.38 -7.06
CA ASP A 143 -19.91 23.71 -6.56
C ASP A 143 -21.29 24.22 -7.00
N ALA A 144 -21.97 23.51 -7.90
CA ALA A 144 -23.38 23.76 -8.20
C ALA A 144 -24.25 22.93 -7.23
N PRO A 145 -25.31 23.50 -6.62
CA PRO A 145 -26.30 22.69 -5.93
C PRO A 145 -26.87 21.73 -6.98
N LEU A 146 -26.46 20.46 -6.93
CA LEU A 146 -27.00 19.43 -7.79
C LEU A 146 -28.51 19.44 -7.54
N ASP A 147 -29.29 19.86 -8.54
CA ASP A 147 -30.73 19.75 -8.50
C ASP A 147 -31.07 18.34 -8.00
N PRO A 148 -31.86 18.19 -6.91
CA PRO A 148 -32.20 16.89 -6.36
C PRO A 148 -32.74 15.93 -7.43
N LEU A 149 -33.36 16.45 -8.49
CA LEU A 149 -33.81 15.67 -9.64
C LEU A 149 -32.64 15.07 -10.43
N VAL A 150 -31.60 15.85 -10.73
CA VAL A 150 -30.41 15.37 -11.47
C VAL A 150 -29.65 14.33 -10.66
N ALA A 151 -29.55 14.51 -9.34
CA ALA A 151 -28.93 13.51 -8.46
C ALA A 151 -29.74 12.20 -8.44
N LEU A 152 -31.07 12.31 -8.43
CA LEU A 152 -31.97 11.16 -8.48
C LEU A 152 -31.92 10.44 -9.84
N GLU A 153 -31.88 11.19 -10.94
CA GLU A 153 -31.71 10.65 -12.29
C GLU A 153 -30.39 9.88 -12.43
N LYS A 154 -29.27 10.45 -11.95
CA LYS A 154 -27.98 9.75 -11.95
C LYS A 154 -28.04 8.44 -11.16
N LYS A 155 -28.66 8.46 -9.98
CA LYS A 155 -28.84 7.25 -9.15
C LYS A 155 -29.74 6.22 -9.85
N ALA A 156 -30.81 6.67 -10.51
CA ALA A 156 -31.73 5.80 -11.25
C ALA A 156 -31.08 5.21 -12.51
N VAL A 157 -30.26 5.98 -13.24
CA VAL A 157 -29.48 5.47 -14.38
C VAL A 157 -28.43 4.48 -13.91
N ALA A 158 -27.75 4.76 -12.79
CA ALA A 158 -26.79 3.82 -12.21
C ALA A 158 -27.46 2.51 -11.78
N SER A 159 -28.63 2.57 -11.12
CA SER A 159 -29.35 1.35 -10.73
C SER A 159 -29.87 0.57 -11.94
N LYS A 160 -30.38 1.25 -12.98
CA LYS A 160 -30.77 0.61 -14.25
C LYS A 160 -29.58 -0.08 -14.92
N ASN A 161 -28.45 0.60 -15.06
CA ASN A 161 -27.24 0.01 -15.66
C ASN A 161 -26.72 -1.19 -14.84
N MET A 162 -26.77 -1.10 -13.50
CA MET A 162 -26.43 -2.24 -12.65
C MET A 162 -27.33 -3.45 -12.93
N ASN A 163 -28.65 -3.23 -12.98
CA ASN A 163 -29.61 -4.33 -13.16
C ASN A 163 -29.63 -4.90 -14.59
N GLU A 164 -29.61 -4.04 -15.61
CA GLU A 164 -29.80 -4.44 -17.00
C GLU A 164 -28.49 -4.88 -17.66
N VAL A 165 -27.33 -4.41 -17.19
CA VAL A 165 -26.04 -4.69 -17.82
C VAL A 165 -25.13 -5.48 -16.90
N GLN A 166 -24.91 -5.03 -15.66
CA GLN A 166 -23.91 -5.65 -14.78
C GLN A 166 -24.37 -7.01 -14.25
N ILE A 167 -25.61 -7.12 -13.77
CA ILE A 167 -26.15 -8.39 -13.27
C ILE A 167 -26.14 -9.49 -14.34
N PRO A 168 -26.74 -9.32 -15.54
CA PRO A 168 -26.74 -10.39 -16.55
C PRO A 168 -25.33 -10.70 -17.08
N ARG A 169 -24.42 -9.71 -17.07
CA ARG A 169 -23.01 -9.96 -17.37
C ARG A 169 -22.36 -10.85 -16.32
N LEU A 170 -22.61 -10.62 -15.04
CA LEU A 170 -22.09 -11.46 -13.96
C LEU A 170 -22.70 -12.86 -14.01
N GLU A 171 -24.01 -12.98 -14.26
CA GLU A 171 -24.70 -14.27 -14.44
C GLU A 171 -24.15 -15.05 -15.64
N SER A 172 -23.89 -14.38 -16.77
CA SER A 172 -23.26 -15.05 -17.92
C SER A 172 -21.85 -15.53 -17.62
N LEU A 173 -21.03 -14.76 -16.89
CA LEU A 173 -19.71 -15.20 -16.43
C LEU A 173 -19.80 -16.35 -15.42
N GLN A 174 -20.77 -16.31 -14.50
CA GLN A 174 -21.01 -17.38 -13.54
C GLN A 174 -21.44 -18.67 -14.23
N SER A 175 -22.38 -18.62 -15.18
CA SER A 175 -22.83 -19.80 -15.92
C SER A 175 -21.69 -20.44 -16.73
N ILE A 176 -20.82 -19.64 -17.36
CA ILE A 176 -19.62 -20.13 -18.05
C ILE A 176 -18.66 -20.78 -17.04
N SER A 177 -18.43 -20.14 -15.90
CA SER A 177 -17.59 -20.69 -14.82
C SER A 177 -18.13 -22.02 -14.29
N GLU A 178 -19.43 -22.13 -14.05
CA GLU A 178 -20.09 -23.36 -13.61
C GLU A 178 -19.94 -24.48 -14.63
N GLN A 179 -20.12 -24.19 -15.93
CA GLN A 179 -19.90 -25.17 -17.00
C GLN A 179 -18.46 -25.69 -17.02
N TYR A 180 -17.46 -24.82 -16.83
CA TYR A 180 -16.06 -25.25 -16.73
C TYR A 180 -15.76 -26.02 -15.44
N ASN A 181 -16.42 -25.68 -14.32
CA ASN A 181 -16.22 -26.32 -13.02
C ASN A 181 -17.00 -27.62 -12.86
N ALA A 182 -17.97 -27.93 -13.72
CA ALA A 182 -18.75 -29.16 -13.66
C ALA A 182 -17.90 -30.43 -13.88
N ASP A 183 -16.85 -30.35 -14.72
CA ASP A 183 -15.87 -31.44 -14.91
C ASP A 183 -14.43 -30.90 -15.05
N PRO A 184 -13.77 -30.58 -13.93
CA PRO A 184 -12.41 -30.04 -13.95
C PRO A 184 -11.38 -31.10 -14.40
N TYR A 185 -11.70 -32.38 -14.24
CA TYR A 185 -10.77 -33.46 -14.57
C TYR A 185 -10.62 -33.63 -16.08
N SER A 186 -11.72 -33.66 -16.84
CA SER A 186 -11.63 -33.79 -18.30
C SER A 186 -11.02 -32.56 -18.97
N LEU A 187 -11.32 -31.35 -18.49
CA LEU A 187 -10.70 -30.11 -18.95
C LEU A 187 -9.19 -30.09 -18.70
N SER A 188 -8.77 -30.44 -17.48
CA SER A 188 -7.34 -30.51 -17.16
C SER A 188 -6.61 -31.59 -17.96
N LEU A 189 -7.25 -32.73 -18.25
CA LEU A 189 -6.71 -33.78 -19.11
C LEU A 189 -6.50 -33.28 -20.55
N LYS A 190 -7.49 -32.59 -21.13
CA LYS A 190 -7.40 -31.97 -22.46
C LYS A 190 -6.27 -30.94 -22.53
N ALA A 191 -6.21 -30.03 -21.56
CA ALA A 191 -5.15 -29.02 -21.48
C ALA A 191 -3.76 -29.67 -21.37
N ARG A 192 -3.58 -30.65 -20.47
CA ARG A 192 -2.31 -31.40 -20.34
C ARG A 192 -1.93 -32.12 -21.62
N LYS A 193 -2.91 -32.66 -22.37
CA LYS A 193 -2.66 -33.32 -23.66
C LYS A 193 -2.13 -32.32 -24.69
N GLN A 194 -2.74 -31.13 -24.80
CA GLN A 194 -2.28 -30.06 -25.69
C GLN A 194 -0.86 -29.62 -25.34
N PHE A 195 -0.61 -29.26 -24.07
CA PHE A 195 0.74 -28.86 -23.63
C PHE A 195 1.81 -29.94 -23.84
N ARG A 196 1.45 -31.22 -23.71
CA ARG A 196 2.39 -32.33 -24.01
C ARG A 196 2.70 -32.42 -25.49
N LEU A 197 1.72 -32.18 -26.37
CA LEU A 197 1.93 -32.18 -27.82
C LEU A 197 2.78 -30.97 -28.24
N GLU A 198 2.43 -29.78 -27.77
CA GLU A 198 3.20 -28.54 -28.01
C GLU A 198 4.63 -28.68 -27.52
N LYS A 199 4.84 -29.17 -26.28
CA LYS A 199 6.17 -29.40 -25.74
C LYS A 199 6.98 -30.41 -26.55
N LYS A 200 6.34 -31.45 -27.12
CA LYS A 200 7.03 -32.41 -28.01
C LYS A 200 7.47 -31.72 -29.30
N VAL A 201 6.59 -30.92 -29.92
CA VAL A 201 6.90 -30.16 -31.13
C VAL A 201 8.03 -29.16 -30.87
N GLU A 202 7.94 -28.41 -29.77
CA GLU A 202 8.97 -27.43 -29.37
C GLU A 202 10.30 -28.11 -29.03
N GLN A 203 10.29 -29.26 -28.35
CA GLN A 203 11.50 -30.04 -28.12
C GLN A 203 12.11 -30.57 -29.42
N SER A 204 11.31 -31.02 -30.39
CA SER A 204 11.83 -31.44 -31.69
C SER A 204 12.45 -30.29 -32.47
N LYS A 205 11.80 -29.11 -32.48
CA LYS A 205 12.32 -27.89 -33.10
C LYS A 205 13.64 -27.48 -32.44
N ARG A 206 13.66 -27.38 -31.11
CA ARG A 206 14.86 -27.03 -30.35
C ARG A 206 16.03 -27.99 -30.58
N LYS A 207 15.76 -29.30 -30.66
CA LYS A 207 16.80 -30.29 -31.01
C LYS A 207 17.34 -30.08 -32.43
N ALA A 208 16.48 -29.79 -33.39
CA ALA A 208 16.92 -29.48 -34.75
C ALA A 208 17.78 -28.20 -34.78
N ASP A 209 17.36 -27.16 -34.04
CA ASP A 209 18.10 -25.91 -33.92
C ASP A 209 19.46 -26.10 -33.25
N ASP A 210 19.51 -26.85 -32.15
CA ASP A 210 20.75 -27.12 -31.41
C ASP A 210 21.74 -27.90 -32.29
N LEU A 211 21.27 -28.86 -33.10
CA LEU A 211 22.11 -29.55 -34.09
C LEU A 211 22.68 -28.61 -35.16
N ILE A 212 21.91 -27.62 -35.61
CA ILE A 212 22.39 -26.60 -36.56
C ILE A 212 23.43 -25.73 -35.87
N LYS A 213 23.17 -25.28 -34.64
CA LYS A 213 24.10 -24.44 -33.87
C LYS A 213 25.43 -25.14 -33.63
N ASP A 214 25.41 -26.43 -33.27
CA ASP A 214 26.63 -27.21 -33.03
C ASP A 214 27.45 -27.39 -34.32
N ARG A 215 26.79 -27.65 -35.46
CA ARG A 215 27.47 -27.77 -36.77
C ARG A 215 28.19 -26.49 -37.18
N TYR A 216 27.63 -25.33 -36.84
CA TYR A 216 28.15 -24.02 -37.24
C TYR A 216 28.87 -23.27 -36.10
N GLY A 217 28.99 -23.85 -34.91
CA GLY A 217 29.60 -23.22 -33.74
C GLY A 217 28.87 -21.95 -33.25
N LEU A 218 27.55 -21.87 -33.46
CA LEU A 218 26.75 -20.69 -33.11
C LEU A 218 26.46 -20.64 -31.60
N PRO A 219 26.39 -19.44 -31.00
CA PRO A 219 26.09 -19.31 -29.58
C PRO A 219 24.66 -19.77 -29.26
N THR A 220 24.49 -20.47 -28.14
CA THR A 220 23.20 -21.03 -27.69
C THR A 220 22.10 -19.97 -27.52
N SER A 221 22.49 -18.72 -27.23
CA SER A 221 21.59 -17.57 -27.08
C SER A 221 20.99 -17.04 -28.39
N LEU A 222 21.50 -17.48 -29.54
CA LEU A 222 20.96 -17.09 -30.84
C LEU A 222 19.66 -17.87 -31.08
N SER A 223 18.53 -17.17 -31.17
CA SER A 223 17.28 -17.78 -31.64
C SER A 223 17.33 -17.94 -33.15
N LEU A 224 17.08 -19.15 -33.64
CA LEU A 224 16.84 -19.35 -35.06
C LEU A 224 15.40 -18.94 -35.35
N LEU A 225 15.16 -18.40 -36.55
CA LEU A 225 13.81 -18.10 -37.02
C LEU A 225 13.20 -19.38 -37.57
N GLU A 226 11.87 -19.47 -37.53
CA GLU A 226 11.15 -20.58 -38.16
C GLU A 226 11.32 -20.51 -39.68
N ASP A 227 11.41 -21.69 -40.31
CA ASP A 227 11.56 -21.84 -41.77
C ASP A 227 10.22 -21.56 -42.47
N ASP A 228 9.81 -20.30 -42.51
CA ASP A 228 8.70 -19.84 -43.36
C ASP A 228 9.23 -19.45 -44.75
N ASP A 229 8.56 -19.90 -45.81
CA ASP A 229 8.98 -19.67 -47.20
C ASP A 229 9.17 -18.17 -47.52
N GLU A 230 8.33 -17.31 -46.97
CA GLU A 230 8.41 -15.85 -47.12
C GLU A 230 9.66 -15.28 -46.41
N MET A 231 9.92 -15.72 -45.18
CA MET A 231 11.07 -15.28 -44.39
C MET A 231 12.39 -15.74 -45.00
N VAL A 232 12.41 -16.92 -45.62
CA VAL A 232 13.56 -17.43 -46.38
C VAL A 232 13.85 -16.54 -47.59
N GLN A 233 12.82 -16.09 -48.31
CA GLN A 233 12.99 -15.17 -49.44
C GLN A 233 13.52 -13.81 -48.99
N GLU A 234 12.98 -13.25 -47.91
CA GLU A 234 13.49 -12.00 -47.35
C GLU A 234 14.94 -12.10 -46.88
N ALA A 235 15.29 -13.20 -46.21
CA ALA A 235 16.65 -13.44 -45.75
C ALA A 235 17.64 -13.53 -46.93
N LYS A 236 17.25 -14.20 -48.03
CA LYS A 236 18.03 -14.25 -49.27
C LYS A 236 18.24 -12.85 -49.87
N GLN A 237 17.19 -12.03 -49.93
CA GLN A 237 17.28 -10.67 -50.45
C GLN A 237 18.20 -9.79 -49.57
N LYS A 238 18.05 -9.86 -48.24
CA LYS A 238 18.89 -9.14 -47.27
C LYS A 238 20.36 -9.56 -47.41
N TRP A 239 20.64 -10.85 -47.59
CA TRP A 239 22.00 -11.36 -47.82
C TRP A 239 22.61 -10.83 -49.13
N MET A 240 21.86 -10.85 -50.23
CA MET A 240 22.31 -10.30 -51.51
C MET A 240 22.65 -8.81 -51.41
N LYS A 241 21.77 -8.01 -50.78
CA LYS A 241 22.02 -6.58 -50.54
C LYS A 241 23.28 -6.34 -49.69
N GLY A 242 23.46 -7.12 -48.63
CA GLY A 242 24.67 -7.02 -47.79
C GLY A 242 25.95 -7.38 -48.54
N LYS A 243 25.91 -8.38 -49.42
CA LYS A 243 27.05 -8.77 -50.26
C LYS A 243 27.45 -7.65 -51.22
N GLU A 244 26.48 -7.01 -51.88
CA GLU A 244 26.72 -5.86 -52.75
C GLU A 244 27.32 -4.67 -51.98
N GLU A 245 26.87 -4.43 -50.75
CA GLU A 245 27.39 -3.35 -49.90
C GLU A 245 28.82 -3.61 -49.43
N ILE A 246 29.15 -4.86 -49.06
CA ILE A 246 30.52 -5.26 -48.73
C ILE A 246 31.44 -5.05 -49.94
N GLN A 247 31.00 -5.44 -51.14
CA GLN A 247 31.78 -5.27 -52.37
C GLN A 247 31.98 -3.80 -52.72
N ARG A 248 30.95 -2.95 -52.57
CA ARG A 248 31.08 -1.49 -52.66
C ARG A 248 32.08 -0.93 -51.66
N ASN A 249 32.03 -1.36 -50.40
CA ASN A 249 32.94 -0.91 -49.36
C ASN A 249 34.39 -1.36 -49.59
N GLN A 250 34.62 -2.56 -50.14
CA GLN A 250 35.95 -3.03 -50.54
C GLN A 250 36.51 -2.18 -51.68
N ASN A 251 35.73 -1.95 -52.75
CA ASN A 251 36.13 -1.09 -53.85
C ASN A 251 36.48 0.34 -53.38
N LEU A 252 35.74 0.88 -52.41
CA LEU A 252 36.04 2.18 -51.79
C LEU A 252 37.30 2.17 -50.91
N ARG A 253 37.65 1.04 -50.29
CA ARG A 253 38.88 0.88 -49.49
C ARG A 253 40.12 0.78 -50.36
N ASP A 254 40.03 0.08 -51.50
CA ASP A 254 41.16 -0.09 -52.42
C ASP A 254 41.52 1.22 -53.16
N LEU A 255 40.57 2.16 -53.23
CA LEU A 255 40.81 3.51 -53.75
C LEU A 255 41.45 4.48 -52.73
N ARG A 256 41.67 4.07 -51.46
CA ARG A 256 42.35 4.90 -50.45
C ARG A 256 43.87 4.59 -50.41
N PRO A 257 44.77 5.58 -50.57
CA PRO A 257 46.21 5.34 -50.51
C PRO A 257 46.68 4.94 -49.11
N ARG A 258 47.44 3.84 -48.99
CA ARG A 258 48.10 3.39 -47.74
C ARG A 258 49.17 4.41 -47.32
N ARG A 259 48.95 5.16 -46.23
CA ARG A 259 50.06 5.83 -45.51
C ARG A 259 50.76 4.82 -44.61
N LEU A 260 51.96 4.40 -45.00
CA LEU A 260 52.92 3.71 -44.12
C LEU A 260 53.56 4.77 -43.21
N ALA A 261 53.16 4.83 -41.94
CA ALA A 261 53.87 5.62 -40.95
C ALA A 261 54.98 4.75 -40.33
N MET A 262 56.20 4.91 -40.84
CA MET A 262 57.40 4.62 -40.06
C MET A 262 57.67 5.84 -39.19
N ASP A 263 57.67 5.69 -37.86
CA ASP A 263 58.50 6.53 -37.01
C ASP A 263 58.83 5.85 -35.68
N ARG A 264 60.13 5.58 -35.55
CA ARG A 264 61.04 5.49 -34.39
C ARG A 264 60.55 4.95 -33.04
N LEU A 265 61.26 3.90 -32.61
CA LEU A 265 61.41 3.47 -31.22
C LEU A 265 61.92 4.64 -30.36
N SER A 266 61.07 5.16 -29.49
CA SER A 266 61.48 5.94 -28.32
C SER A 266 60.74 5.40 -27.11
N ILE A 267 61.49 4.78 -26.19
CA ILE A 267 61.03 4.33 -24.88
C ILE A 267 60.82 5.57 -24.00
N PRO A 268 59.63 5.78 -23.40
CA PRO A 268 59.47 6.68 -22.26
C PRO A 268 59.40 5.86 -20.97
N THR A 269 60.24 6.23 -20.01
CA THR A 269 60.29 5.75 -18.63
C THR A 269 59.02 6.11 -17.84
N PRO A 270 58.72 5.44 -16.71
CA PRO A 270 57.50 5.68 -15.97
C PRO A 270 57.68 6.89 -15.03
N SER A 271 56.96 7.99 -15.29
CA SER A 271 56.81 9.05 -14.30
C SER A 271 55.38 9.62 -14.32
N SER A 272 54.69 9.38 -13.21
CA SER A 272 53.57 10.11 -12.62
C SER A 272 52.46 10.65 -13.55
N ARG A 273 51.32 9.95 -13.57
CA ARG A 273 50.06 10.45 -14.14
C ARG A 273 49.55 11.65 -13.32
N ARG A 274 49.59 12.84 -13.90
CA ARG A 274 48.66 13.93 -13.57
C ARG A 274 47.42 13.78 -14.43
N ILE A 275 46.28 13.54 -13.78
CA ILE A 275 44.95 13.52 -14.40
C ILE A 275 44.56 14.97 -14.71
N VAL A 276 44.47 15.33 -15.98
CA VAL A 276 43.83 16.57 -16.43
C VAL A 276 42.36 16.24 -16.74
N SER A 277 41.46 16.92 -16.02
CA SER A 277 40.02 16.79 -16.09
C SER A 277 39.46 17.33 -17.41
N GLN A 278 39.06 16.43 -18.31
CA GLN A 278 38.10 16.77 -19.37
C GLN A 278 36.67 16.59 -18.84
N SER A 279 35.82 17.55 -19.21
CA SER A 279 34.55 17.95 -18.61
C SER A 279 33.55 16.82 -18.36
N LYS A 280 33.13 16.68 -17.09
CA LYS A 280 32.06 15.77 -16.61
C LYS A 280 30.70 15.96 -17.34
N GLU A 281 30.48 17.10 -17.98
CA GLU A 281 29.23 17.40 -18.68
C GLU A 281 29.04 16.59 -19.96
N GLN A 282 30.11 16.37 -20.74
CA GLN A 282 30.03 15.61 -22.00
C GLN A 282 29.80 14.12 -21.75
N THR A 283 30.39 13.57 -20.68
CA THR A 283 30.19 12.17 -20.29
C THR A 283 28.81 11.94 -19.69
N LEU A 284 28.28 12.89 -18.91
CA LEU A 284 26.91 12.86 -18.40
C LEU A 284 25.86 13.01 -19.50
N ALA A 285 26.10 13.86 -20.50
CA ALA A 285 25.20 14.02 -21.65
C ALA A 285 25.11 12.73 -22.48
N SER A 286 26.25 12.07 -22.72
CA SER A 286 26.31 10.78 -23.41
C SER A 286 25.61 9.65 -22.62
N LEU A 287 25.77 9.63 -21.29
CA LEU A 287 25.07 8.69 -20.41
C LEU A 287 23.56 8.94 -20.37
N LYS A 288 23.12 10.19 -20.26
CA LYS A 288 21.70 10.56 -20.31
C LYS A 288 21.06 10.17 -21.64
N ALA A 289 21.74 10.41 -22.77
CA ALA A 289 21.27 10.01 -24.09
C ALA A 289 21.13 8.48 -24.22
N ARG A 290 22.09 7.71 -23.70
CA ARG A 290 22.01 6.23 -23.70
C ARG A 290 20.90 5.70 -22.81
N ILE A 291 20.67 6.31 -21.65
CA ILE A 291 19.58 5.92 -20.74
C ILE A 291 18.22 6.19 -21.39
N LEU A 292 18.02 7.36 -22.01
CA LEU A 292 16.77 7.71 -22.70
C LEU A 292 16.42 6.78 -23.86
N VAL A 293 17.43 6.39 -24.66
CA VAL A 293 17.24 5.42 -25.76
C VAL A 293 16.86 4.03 -25.23
N ASN A 294 17.46 3.59 -24.13
CA ASN A 294 17.12 2.31 -23.51
C ASN A 294 15.75 2.31 -22.83
N THR A 295 15.33 3.42 -22.22
CA THR A 295 13.99 3.55 -21.63
C THR A 295 12.90 3.61 -22.69
N ALA A 296 13.14 4.31 -23.80
CA ALA A 296 12.21 4.38 -24.93
C ALA A 296 12.03 3.00 -25.63
N ARG A 297 13.09 2.19 -25.68
CA ARG A 297 13.00 0.80 -26.17
C ARG A 297 12.23 -0.13 -25.24
N LYS A 298 12.19 0.18 -23.93
CA LYS A 298 11.50 -0.64 -22.92
C LYS A 298 10.01 -0.31 -22.79
N SER A 299 9.58 0.90 -23.17
CA SER A 299 8.17 1.30 -23.18
C SER A 299 7.37 0.80 -24.40
N TYR A 300 8.05 0.31 -25.45
CA TYR A 300 7.39 -0.19 -26.67
C TYR A 300 7.08 -1.71 -26.67
N SER A 301 7.36 -2.45 -25.58
CA SER A 301 7.10 -3.89 -25.52
C SER A 301 5.71 -4.28 -25.01
N PHE A 302 4.80 -3.32 -24.80
CA PHE A 302 3.39 -3.58 -24.46
C PHE A 302 2.49 -2.62 -25.24
N GLY A 303 2.01 -3.07 -26.41
CA GLY A 303 1.03 -2.30 -27.20
C GLY A 303 1.08 -2.57 -28.70
N GLY A 304 0.94 -3.83 -29.12
CA GLY A 304 0.75 -4.18 -30.53
C GLY A 304 -0.74 -4.15 -30.89
N GLY A 305 -1.30 -2.96 -31.09
CA GLY A 305 -2.59 -2.78 -31.77
C GLY A 305 -2.33 -2.25 -33.19
N GLN A 306 -2.78 -2.98 -34.21
CA GLN A 306 -2.68 -2.57 -35.61
C GLN A 306 -3.49 -1.30 -35.89
N PRO A 307 -2.98 -0.33 -36.68
CA PRO A 307 -3.82 0.68 -37.29
C PRO A 307 -4.46 0.12 -38.58
N ILE A 308 -5.78 0.21 -38.63
CA ILE A 308 -6.58 0.05 -39.84
C ILE A 308 -6.40 1.31 -40.69
N SER A 309 -5.98 1.12 -41.94
CA SER A 309 -6.24 2.02 -43.07
C SER A 309 -6.32 1.19 -44.34
#